data_AF-A0A847NXV9-F1
#
_entry.id   AF-A0A847NXV9-F1
#
_cell.length_a   1.000
_cell.length_b   1.000
_cell.length_c   1.000
_cell.angle_alpha   90.00
_cell.angle_beta   90.00
_cell.angle_gamma   90.00
#
_symmetry.space_group_name_H-M   'P 1'
#
loop_
_entity.id
_entity.type
_entity.pdbx_description
1 polymer ?
#
loop_
_entity_poly.entity_id
_entity_poly.type
_entity_poly.pdbx_seq_one_letter_code
_entity_poly.pdbx_strand_id
1 'polypeptide(L)'
;MEKTLGCWITLLIFSITHADILKGSASIQLSGPVTKAQSQEVRNIAKKRLKYETFVWLTETKGASIDTLNALHNFHLDNFLDTCLRFCSEENDFRGKMLTTNLIITYEKADSAIMVFNDATDNAARESWYLLKTALQENNYQRIYSEGIRALSFATAHIGPPLASPDDPAKLLTDEIRLILQDFFDKMKVSSSNMILQGKTGQPVVEPPIITVFIDSTPLSNIAFTGLLQNGKPLFTERTDAEGKIAFANTKIPFVQNGTLFYVSPDPGKIINAPGFISAKQFGILLRKSQDQNFIFKISRPLYSLDFKATSVSDITIPPDFANASYIKNYLRDTCYMQEKTGTTPSDLIISLHSQVFKYDYDETEETSLKVSCQITVKGLSIDPPRSKQEIIEYEKRYERNMDIPYGLFFWEANVKIREALKSTIENL
;
A
#
# COMPACT_ATOMS: atom_id res chain seq x y z
N MET A 1 -19.87 -81.91 -21.61
CA MET A 1 -19.16 -80.98 -22.52
C MET A 1 -19.57 -79.57 -22.10
N GLU A 2 -18.92 -78.98 -21.09
CA GLU A 2 -17.67 -78.19 -21.19
C GLU A 2 -17.75 -77.09 -22.27
N LYS A 3 -17.95 -75.82 -21.83
CA LYS A 3 -16.97 -74.69 -21.85
C LYS A 3 -16.95 -73.99 -23.22
N THR A 4 -16.97 -72.66 -23.41
CA THR A 4 -16.43 -71.48 -22.70
C THR A 4 -17.13 -70.23 -23.27
N LEU A 5 -17.64 -69.30 -22.46
CA LEU A 5 -17.02 -68.01 -22.10
C LEU A 5 -16.27 -67.27 -23.24
N GLY A 6 -16.87 -66.18 -23.74
CA GLY A 6 -16.21 -65.14 -24.52
C GLY A 6 -16.58 -63.78 -23.92
N CYS A 7 -15.72 -63.30 -23.03
CA CYS A 7 -15.85 -62.05 -22.29
C CYS A 7 -15.51 -60.87 -23.22
N TRP A 8 -16.48 -60.00 -23.51
CA TRP A 8 -16.21 -58.70 -24.14
C TRP A 8 -15.77 -57.73 -23.04
N ILE A 9 -14.45 -57.53 -22.91
CA ILE A 9 -13.90 -56.42 -22.11
C ILE A 9 -13.95 -55.19 -23.01
N THR A 10 -15.02 -54.42 -22.91
CA THR A 10 -15.02 -53.01 -23.35
C THR A 10 -14.28 -52.22 -22.28
N LEU A 11 -12.98 -52.06 -22.47
CA LEU A 11 -12.13 -51.22 -21.65
C LEU A 11 -12.48 -49.75 -21.98
N LEU A 12 -13.49 -49.23 -21.30
CA LEU A 12 -13.77 -47.80 -21.21
C LEU A 12 -12.58 -47.14 -20.51
N ILE A 13 -11.61 -46.68 -21.29
CA ILE A 13 -10.61 -45.73 -20.84
C ILE A 13 -11.38 -44.42 -20.59
N PHE A 14 -11.92 -44.27 -19.39
CA PHE A 14 -12.18 -42.95 -18.84
C PHE A 14 -10.82 -42.32 -18.59
N SER A 15 -10.28 -41.66 -19.61
CA SER A 15 -9.26 -40.64 -19.42
C SER A 15 -9.91 -39.53 -18.60
N ILE A 16 -9.88 -39.66 -17.28
CA ILE A 16 -9.97 -38.53 -16.38
C ILE A 16 -8.71 -37.71 -16.68
N THR A 17 -8.80 -36.84 -17.67
CA THR A 17 -7.89 -35.71 -17.78
C THR A 17 -8.01 -34.99 -16.45
N HIS A 18 -7.00 -35.12 -15.59
CA HIS A 18 -6.80 -34.13 -14.54
C HIS A 18 -6.59 -32.83 -15.32
N ALA A 19 -7.67 -32.06 -15.48
CA ALA A 19 -7.55 -30.75 -16.07
C ALA A 19 -6.75 -29.97 -15.03
N ASP A 20 -5.47 -29.76 -15.30
CA ASP A 20 -4.64 -28.97 -14.42
C ASP A 20 -5.25 -27.56 -14.35
N ILE A 21 -5.54 -27.14 -13.12
CA ILE A 21 -6.23 -25.89 -12.81
C ILE A 21 -5.37 -25.02 -11.91
N LEU A 22 -5.52 -23.71 -12.07
CA LEU A 22 -5.11 -22.71 -11.09
C LEU A 22 -6.32 -22.39 -10.22
N LYS A 23 -6.15 -22.43 -8.91
CA LYS A 23 -7.26 -22.22 -7.96
C LYS A 23 -6.89 -21.27 -6.82
N GLY A 24 -7.57 -20.15 -6.73
CA GLY A 24 -7.61 -19.33 -5.52
C GLY A 24 -8.88 -19.60 -4.74
N SER A 25 -8.77 -20.06 -3.49
CA SER A 25 -9.95 -20.33 -2.65
C SER A 25 -9.80 -19.71 -1.28
N ALA A 26 -10.81 -19.01 -0.80
CA ALA A 26 -10.83 -18.43 0.54
C ALA A 26 -12.20 -18.57 1.18
N SER A 27 -12.23 -18.63 2.51
CA SER A 27 -13.46 -18.75 3.28
C SER A 27 -13.47 -17.74 4.42
N ILE A 28 -14.63 -17.20 4.73
CA ILE A 28 -14.86 -16.33 5.89
C ILE A 28 -16.07 -16.82 6.69
N GLN A 29 -16.04 -16.57 8.00
CA GLN A 29 -17.15 -16.88 8.89
C GLN A 29 -18.14 -15.72 8.91
N LEU A 30 -19.43 -16.07 8.86
CA LEU A 30 -20.55 -15.16 8.81
C LEU A 30 -21.23 -15.09 10.18
N SER A 31 -21.40 -13.87 10.68
CA SER A 31 -22.22 -13.58 11.87
C SER A 31 -23.71 -13.40 11.54
N GLY A 32 -24.06 -13.29 10.26
CA GLY A 32 -25.42 -13.05 9.76
C GLY A 32 -25.49 -13.21 8.23
N PRO A 33 -26.50 -12.63 7.55
CA PRO A 33 -26.56 -12.60 6.09
C PRO A 33 -25.30 -11.98 5.48
N VAL A 34 -24.86 -12.50 4.32
CA VAL A 34 -23.66 -12.01 3.66
C VAL A 34 -23.82 -10.56 3.25
N THR A 35 -22.90 -9.72 3.72
CA THR A 35 -22.79 -8.33 3.28
C THR A 35 -21.92 -8.24 2.03
N LYS A 36 -22.13 -7.20 1.21
CA LYS A 36 -21.27 -6.92 0.04
C LYS A 36 -19.79 -6.75 0.43
N ALA A 37 -19.53 -6.16 1.60
CA ALA A 37 -18.18 -5.97 2.12
C ALA A 37 -17.50 -7.33 2.38
N GLN A 38 -18.21 -8.25 3.05
CA GLN A 38 -17.73 -9.60 3.31
C GLN A 38 -17.49 -10.39 2.02
N SER A 39 -18.41 -10.33 1.04
CA SER A 39 -18.20 -10.95 -0.29
C SER A 39 -16.95 -10.42 -1.00
N GLN A 40 -16.75 -9.10 -0.98
CA GLN A 40 -15.59 -8.50 -1.61
C GLN A 40 -14.29 -8.86 -0.87
N GLU A 41 -14.33 -8.93 0.46
CA GLU A 41 -13.19 -9.33 1.28
C GLU A 41 -12.75 -10.76 0.97
N VAL A 42 -13.68 -11.74 1.01
CA VAL A 42 -13.35 -13.13 0.70
C VAL A 42 -12.84 -13.29 -0.73
N ARG A 43 -13.44 -12.58 -1.69
CA ARG A 43 -13.00 -12.57 -3.09
C ARG A 43 -11.58 -12.00 -3.23
N ASN A 44 -11.24 -10.93 -2.51
CA ASN A 44 -9.90 -10.36 -2.50
C ASN A 44 -8.86 -11.34 -1.91
N ILE A 45 -9.23 -12.09 -0.87
CA ILE A 45 -8.36 -13.14 -0.30
C ILE A 45 -8.18 -14.29 -1.28
N ALA A 46 -9.25 -14.73 -1.95
CA ALA A 46 -9.18 -15.75 -3.00
C ALA A 46 -8.28 -15.29 -4.17
N LYS A 47 -8.41 -14.03 -4.61
CA LYS A 47 -7.53 -13.44 -5.64
C LYS A 47 -6.06 -13.47 -5.24
N LYS A 48 -5.72 -13.16 -3.98
CA LYS A 48 -4.34 -13.23 -3.48
C LYS A 48 -3.77 -14.65 -3.53
N ARG A 49 -4.59 -15.66 -3.22
CA ARG A 49 -4.19 -17.07 -3.34
C ARG A 49 -4.02 -17.48 -4.80
N LEU A 50 -4.94 -17.07 -5.68
CA LEU A 50 -4.80 -17.30 -7.13
C LEU A 50 -3.52 -16.69 -7.67
N LYS A 51 -3.16 -15.46 -7.26
CA LYS A 51 -1.90 -14.80 -7.65
C LYS A 51 -0.68 -15.68 -7.38
N TYR A 52 -0.63 -16.28 -6.19
CA TYR A 52 0.45 -17.17 -5.79
C TYR A 52 0.50 -18.42 -6.68
N GLU A 53 -0.62 -19.09 -6.89
CA GLU A 53 -0.70 -20.27 -7.78
C GLU A 53 -0.30 -19.93 -9.21
N THR A 54 -0.75 -18.78 -9.74
CA THR A 54 -0.35 -18.29 -11.06
C THR A 54 1.15 -18.03 -11.13
N PHE A 55 1.75 -17.44 -10.10
CA PHE A 55 3.20 -17.23 -10.03
C PHE A 55 3.98 -18.55 -10.03
N VAL A 56 3.57 -19.53 -9.22
CA VAL A 56 4.19 -20.86 -9.16
C VAL A 56 4.09 -21.54 -10.53
N TRP A 57 2.91 -21.54 -11.14
CA TRP A 57 2.72 -22.12 -12.47
C TRP A 57 3.58 -21.44 -13.56
N LEU A 58 3.63 -20.11 -13.57
CA LEU A 58 4.46 -19.37 -14.53
C LEU A 58 5.95 -19.70 -14.37
N THR A 59 6.44 -19.80 -13.14
CA THR A 59 7.87 -20.02 -12.87
C THR A 59 8.27 -21.48 -13.02
N GLU A 60 7.52 -22.41 -12.44
CA GLU A 60 7.85 -23.84 -12.40
C GLU A 60 7.43 -24.58 -13.68
N THR A 61 6.27 -24.22 -14.27
CA THR A 61 5.74 -24.92 -15.45
C THR A 61 6.08 -24.20 -16.75
N LYS A 62 6.00 -22.86 -16.79
CA LYS A 62 6.28 -22.07 -18.00
C LYS A 62 7.72 -21.54 -18.08
N GLY A 63 8.52 -21.68 -17.02
CA GLY A 63 9.91 -21.22 -17.00
C GLY A 63 10.07 -19.71 -17.08
N ALA A 64 9.05 -18.94 -16.72
CA ALA A 64 9.11 -17.48 -16.71
C ALA A 64 9.99 -16.97 -15.56
N SER A 65 10.82 -15.96 -15.82
CA SER A 65 11.68 -15.34 -14.80
C SER A 65 10.99 -14.15 -14.14
N ILE A 66 10.34 -14.38 -12.99
CA ILE A 66 9.60 -13.35 -12.24
C ILE A 66 10.20 -13.17 -10.86
N ASP A 67 10.67 -11.95 -10.55
CA ASP A 67 11.12 -11.55 -9.21
C ASP A 67 9.99 -10.79 -8.49
N THR A 68 9.30 -11.43 -7.55
CA THR A 68 8.20 -10.81 -6.79
C THR A 68 8.66 -9.76 -5.79
N LEU A 69 9.96 -9.68 -5.47
CA LEU A 69 10.53 -8.60 -4.66
C LEU A 69 10.76 -7.34 -5.49
N ASN A 70 10.85 -7.46 -6.81
CA ASN A 70 10.84 -6.32 -7.72
C ASN A 70 9.40 -5.81 -7.91
N ALA A 71 9.13 -4.57 -7.49
CA ALA A 71 7.79 -3.99 -7.55
C ALA A 71 7.26 -3.83 -8.99
N LEU A 72 8.12 -3.68 -9.99
CA LEU A 72 7.72 -3.64 -11.40
C LEU A 72 7.20 -5.01 -11.85
N HIS A 73 7.94 -6.08 -11.56
CA HIS A 73 7.52 -7.45 -11.89
C HIS A 73 6.24 -7.82 -11.13
N ASN A 74 6.16 -7.45 -9.85
CA ASN A 74 4.96 -7.69 -9.05
C ASN A 74 3.74 -6.91 -9.58
N PHE A 75 3.93 -5.68 -10.06
CA PHE A 75 2.89 -4.89 -10.75
C PHE A 75 2.43 -5.57 -12.04
N HIS A 76 3.35 -6.07 -12.86
CA HIS A 76 3.01 -6.80 -14.08
C HIS A 76 2.30 -8.13 -13.78
N LEU A 77 2.67 -8.83 -12.71
CA LEU A 77 1.97 -10.02 -12.24
C LEU A 77 0.53 -9.70 -11.79
N ASP A 78 0.29 -8.56 -11.15
CA ASP A 78 -1.06 -8.10 -10.81
C ASP A 78 -1.88 -7.78 -12.07
N ASN A 79 -1.29 -7.12 -13.06
CA ASN A 79 -1.96 -6.84 -14.34
C ASN A 79 -2.26 -8.14 -15.13
N PHE A 80 -1.34 -9.09 -15.11
CA PHE A 80 -1.55 -10.41 -15.72
C PHE A 80 -2.69 -11.16 -15.03
N LEU A 81 -2.73 -11.14 -13.70
CA LEU A 81 -3.81 -11.73 -12.93
C LEU A 81 -5.17 -11.11 -13.28
N ASP A 82 -5.23 -9.80 -13.53
CA ASP A 82 -6.47 -9.16 -14.00
C ASP A 82 -6.90 -9.66 -15.40
N THR A 83 -5.96 -10.00 -16.28
CA THR A 83 -6.26 -10.69 -17.54
C THR A 83 -6.77 -12.11 -17.29
N CYS A 84 -6.11 -12.88 -16.43
CA CYS A 84 -6.54 -14.23 -16.02
C CYS A 84 -7.97 -14.24 -15.46
N LEU A 85 -8.33 -13.25 -14.64
CA LEU A 85 -9.67 -13.14 -14.05
C LEU A 85 -10.79 -13.00 -15.09
N ARG A 86 -10.50 -12.53 -16.31
CA ARG A 86 -11.48 -12.47 -17.41
C ARG A 86 -11.86 -13.85 -17.94
N PHE A 87 -11.00 -14.85 -17.73
CA PHE A 87 -11.20 -16.24 -18.15
C PHE A 87 -11.61 -17.16 -16.99
N CYS A 88 -11.65 -16.62 -15.77
CA CYS A 88 -11.93 -17.35 -14.53
C CYS A 88 -13.41 -17.70 -14.38
N SER A 89 -13.69 -18.91 -13.88
CA SER A 89 -14.99 -19.21 -13.27
C SER A 89 -14.94 -18.84 -11.79
N GLU A 90 -15.96 -18.13 -11.32
CA GLU A 90 -16.13 -17.79 -9.91
C GLU A 90 -17.28 -18.63 -9.34
N GLU A 91 -16.98 -19.42 -8.31
CA GLU A 91 -17.94 -20.28 -7.63
C GLU A 91 -18.01 -19.90 -6.16
N ASN A 92 -19.22 -19.64 -5.66
CA ASN A 92 -19.47 -19.31 -4.27
C ASN A 92 -20.23 -20.46 -3.60
N ASP A 93 -19.66 -21.03 -2.54
CA ASP A 93 -20.25 -22.11 -1.75
C ASP A 93 -20.59 -21.64 -0.33
N PHE A 94 -21.72 -22.10 0.18
CA PHE A 94 -22.25 -21.78 1.50
C PHE A 94 -22.37 -23.05 2.32
N ARG A 95 -21.52 -23.19 3.34
CA ARG A 95 -21.57 -24.31 4.29
C ARG A 95 -21.77 -23.81 5.70
N GLY A 96 -22.99 -23.90 6.19
CA GLY A 96 -23.37 -23.35 7.50
C GLY A 96 -23.16 -21.84 7.55
N LYS A 97 -22.34 -21.37 8.50
CA LYS A 97 -21.94 -19.96 8.65
C LYS A 97 -20.66 -19.61 7.89
N MET A 98 -20.27 -20.36 6.87
CA MET A 98 -19.06 -20.09 6.08
C MET A 98 -19.43 -19.74 4.64
N LEU A 99 -18.96 -18.58 4.17
CA LEU A 99 -18.91 -18.24 2.75
C LEU A 99 -17.54 -18.63 2.21
N THR A 100 -17.50 -19.44 1.16
CA THR A 100 -16.28 -19.80 0.44
C THR A 100 -16.36 -19.33 -1.01
N THR A 101 -15.37 -18.56 -1.46
CA THR A 101 -15.23 -18.15 -2.86
C THR A 101 -14.07 -18.91 -3.48
N ASN A 102 -14.34 -19.55 -4.62
CA ASN A 102 -13.35 -20.23 -5.45
C ASN A 102 -13.23 -19.51 -6.80
N LEU A 103 -12.00 -19.18 -7.17
CA LEU A 103 -11.62 -18.65 -8.47
C LEU A 103 -10.83 -19.75 -9.18
N ILE A 104 -11.35 -20.27 -10.28
CA ILE A 104 -10.80 -21.43 -10.99
C ILE A 104 -10.50 -21.07 -12.44
N ILE A 105 -9.30 -21.41 -12.90
CA ILE A 105 -8.85 -21.21 -14.28
C ILE A 105 -8.20 -22.52 -14.75
N THR A 106 -8.62 -23.05 -15.90
CA THR A 106 -7.94 -24.19 -16.53
C THR A 106 -6.63 -23.74 -17.17
N TYR A 107 -5.63 -24.61 -17.26
CA TYR A 107 -4.34 -24.25 -17.88
C TYR A 107 -4.50 -23.75 -19.32
N GLU A 108 -5.41 -24.34 -20.12
CA GLU A 108 -5.73 -23.85 -21.47
C GLU A 108 -6.20 -22.39 -21.51
N LYS A 109 -7.07 -22.02 -20.56
CA LYS A 109 -7.54 -20.63 -20.41
C LYS A 109 -6.45 -19.72 -19.86
N ALA A 110 -5.59 -20.23 -18.98
CA ALA A 110 -4.44 -19.50 -18.48
C ALA A 110 -3.43 -19.22 -19.61
N ASP A 111 -3.20 -20.19 -20.51
CA ASP A 111 -2.39 -20.01 -21.71
C ASP A 111 -3.01 -19.01 -22.68
N SER A 112 -4.32 -19.06 -22.88
CA SER A 112 -5.04 -18.04 -23.64
C SER A 112 -4.87 -16.65 -23.02
N ALA A 113 -4.86 -16.55 -21.68
CA ALA A 113 -4.61 -15.30 -20.98
C ALA A 113 -3.18 -14.79 -21.20
N ILE A 114 -2.17 -15.68 -21.26
CA ILE A 114 -0.79 -15.30 -21.61
C ILE A 114 -0.76 -14.68 -23.00
N MET A 115 -1.37 -15.33 -24.01
CA MET A 115 -1.38 -14.81 -25.38
C MET A 115 -2.00 -13.40 -25.44
N VAL A 116 -3.18 -13.23 -24.85
CA VAL A 116 -3.87 -11.93 -24.83
C VAL A 116 -3.06 -10.86 -24.10
N PHE A 117 -2.41 -11.23 -22.98
CA PHE A 117 -1.59 -10.30 -22.22
C PHE A 117 -0.33 -9.90 -22.99
N ASN A 118 0.42 -10.86 -23.53
CA ASN A 118 1.62 -10.61 -24.32
C ASN A 118 1.29 -9.79 -25.57
N ASP A 119 0.23 -10.13 -26.32
CA ASP A 119 -0.17 -9.35 -27.49
C ASP A 119 -0.44 -7.87 -27.13
N ALA A 120 -1.08 -7.62 -25.99
CA ALA A 120 -1.34 -6.26 -25.53
C ALA A 120 -0.05 -5.53 -25.11
N THR A 121 0.82 -6.17 -24.32
CA THR A 121 2.05 -5.55 -23.84
C THR A 121 3.09 -5.38 -24.95
N ASP A 122 3.21 -6.34 -25.85
CA ASP A 122 4.19 -6.30 -26.94
C ASP A 122 3.85 -5.19 -27.95
N ASN A 123 2.56 -5.02 -28.27
CA ASN A 123 2.10 -3.92 -29.12
C ASN A 123 2.36 -2.56 -28.45
N ALA A 124 2.04 -2.42 -27.16
CA ALA A 124 2.29 -1.19 -26.41
C ALA A 124 3.81 -0.87 -26.28
N ALA A 125 4.64 -1.90 -26.12
CA ALA A 125 6.09 -1.78 -26.08
C ALA A 125 6.65 -1.28 -27.42
N ARG A 126 6.21 -1.85 -28.55
CA ARG A 126 6.62 -1.44 -29.89
C ARG A 126 6.18 -0.04 -30.24
N GLU A 127 4.93 0.32 -29.93
CA GLU A 127 4.43 1.69 -30.15
C GLU A 127 5.28 2.70 -29.35
N SER A 128 5.49 2.45 -28.06
CA SER A 128 6.30 3.31 -27.20
C SER A 128 7.76 3.38 -27.66
N TRP A 129 8.33 2.29 -28.18
CA TRP A 129 9.66 2.25 -28.78
C TRP A 129 9.79 3.20 -29.97
N TYR A 130 8.86 3.15 -30.92
CA TYR A 130 8.90 4.06 -32.07
C TYR A 130 8.76 5.53 -31.65
N LEU A 131 7.88 5.82 -30.69
CA LEU A 131 7.76 7.18 -30.14
C LEU A 131 9.02 7.64 -29.41
N LEU A 132 9.71 6.75 -28.69
CA LEU A 132 11.02 7.01 -28.08
C LEU A 132 12.07 7.36 -29.16
N LYS A 133 12.12 6.60 -30.25
CA LYS A 133 13.07 6.85 -31.34
C LYS A 133 12.83 8.21 -32.01
N THR A 134 11.58 8.58 -32.24
CA THR A 134 11.23 9.91 -32.73
C THR A 134 11.64 10.99 -31.72
N ALA A 135 11.37 10.79 -30.43
CA ALA A 135 11.75 11.75 -29.39
C ALA A 135 13.26 11.96 -29.29
N LEU A 136 14.07 10.91 -29.54
CA LEU A 136 15.53 11.02 -29.62
C LEU A 136 15.97 11.87 -30.80
N GLN A 137 15.35 11.71 -31.98
CA GLN A 137 15.65 12.53 -33.16
C GLN A 137 15.30 14.00 -32.94
N GLU A 138 14.21 14.26 -32.23
CA GLU A 138 13.73 15.60 -31.89
C GLU A 138 14.46 16.24 -30.69
N ASN A 139 15.34 15.50 -30.01
CA ASN A 139 15.92 15.89 -28.70
C ASN A 139 14.84 16.27 -27.66
N ASN A 140 13.69 15.61 -27.69
CA ASN A 140 12.59 15.86 -26.77
C ASN A 140 12.76 15.06 -25.48
N TYR A 141 13.49 15.62 -24.52
CA TYR A 141 13.82 14.96 -23.23
C TYR A 141 12.61 14.48 -22.45
N GLN A 142 11.51 15.23 -22.45
CA GLN A 142 10.30 14.82 -21.74
C GLN A 142 9.71 13.53 -22.33
N ARG A 143 9.62 13.44 -23.66
CA ARG A 143 9.11 12.24 -24.34
C ARG A 143 10.10 11.08 -24.28
N ILE A 144 11.41 11.35 -24.30
CA ILE A 144 12.44 10.32 -24.07
C ILE A 144 12.20 9.64 -22.72
N TYR A 145 11.96 10.41 -21.66
CA TYR A 145 11.64 9.86 -20.35
C TYR A 145 10.33 9.07 -20.36
N SER A 146 9.22 9.69 -20.79
CA SER A 146 7.90 9.04 -20.67
C SER A 146 7.77 7.80 -21.56
N GLU A 147 8.13 7.90 -22.84
CA GLU A 147 7.99 6.79 -23.78
C GLU A 147 9.06 5.72 -23.56
N GLY A 148 10.26 6.10 -23.12
CA GLY A 148 11.28 5.13 -22.72
C GLY A 148 10.85 4.29 -21.53
N ILE A 149 10.31 4.91 -20.47
CA ILE A 149 9.80 4.17 -19.31
C ILE A 149 8.63 3.26 -19.69
N ARG A 150 7.69 3.72 -20.53
CA ARG A 150 6.59 2.88 -21.03
C ARG A 150 7.10 1.69 -21.85
N ALA A 151 7.97 1.95 -22.83
CA ALA A 151 8.54 0.92 -23.68
C ALA A 151 9.26 -0.14 -22.84
N LEU A 152 10.09 0.29 -21.88
CA LEU A 152 10.82 -0.63 -21.00
C LEU A 152 9.88 -1.42 -20.10
N SER A 153 8.87 -0.78 -19.52
CA SER A 153 7.88 -1.45 -18.67
C SER A 153 7.13 -2.53 -19.44
N PHE A 154 6.55 -2.18 -20.59
CA PHE A 154 5.75 -3.12 -21.38
C PHE A 154 6.60 -4.25 -21.96
N ALA A 155 7.84 -3.97 -22.40
CA ALA A 155 8.75 -5.02 -22.84
C ALA A 155 9.19 -5.95 -21.69
N THR A 156 9.28 -5.44 -20.46
CA THR A 156 9.57 -6.24 -19.26
C THR A 156 8.38 -7.08 -18.81
N ALA A 157 7.16 -6.67 -19.16
CA ALA A 157 5.94 -7.38 -18.79
C ALA A 157 5.77 -8.71 -19.53
N HIS A 158 6.38 -8.86 -20.72
CA HIS A 158 6.24 -10.03 -21.58
C HIS A 158 6.53 -11.32 -20.81
N ILE A 159 5.59 -12.27 -20.86
CA ILE A 159 5.72 -13.58 -20.24
C ILE A 159 6.31 -14.54 -21.27
N GLY A 160 7.61 -14.84 -21.10
CA GLY A 160 8.34 -15.74 -22.00
C GLY A 160 9.76 -15.25 -22.25
N PRO A 161 10.39 -15.71 -23.35
CA PRO A 161 11.66 -15.18 -23.79
C PRO A 161 11.61 -13.66 -24.01
N PRO A 162 12.66 -12.89 -23.67
CA PRO A 162 12.66 -11.45 -23.85
C PRO A 162 12.42 -11.04 -25.31
N LEU A 163 11.70 -9.93 -25.50
CA LEU A 163 11.41 -9.40 -26.83
C LEU A 163 12.69 -8.98 -27.56
N ALA A 164 12.79 -9.38 -28.83
CA ALA A 164 13.82 -8.89 -29.74
C ALA A 164 13.55 -7.43 -30.14
N SER A 165 14.60 -6.67 -30.42
CA SER A 165 14.47 -5.29 -30.90
C SER A 165 13.84 -5.27 -32.31
N PRO A 166 12.88 -4.36 -32.58
CA PRO A 166 12.33 -4.19 -33.93
C PRO A 166 13.38 -3.79 -34.97
N ASP A 167 14.44 -3.10 -34.55
CA ASP A 167 15.48 -2.59 -35.44
C ASP A 167 16.59 -3.63 -35.68
N ASP A 168 16.83 -4.53 -34.72
CA ASP A 168 17.87 -5.56 -34.76
C ASP A 168 17.44 -6.82 -33.97
N PRO A 169 16.95 -7.87 -34.64
CA PRO A 169 16.49 -9.08 -33.98
C PRO A 169 17.54 -9.83 -33.16
N ALA A 170 18.84 -9.54 -33.34
CA ALA A 170 19.91 -10.14 -32.55
C ALA A 170 20.04 -9.53 -31.15
N LYS A 171 19.36 -8.40 -30.88
CA LYS A 171 19.42 -7.70 -29.60
C LYS A 171 18.08 -7.76 -28.86
N LEU A 172 18.15 -7.63 -27.54
CA LEU A 172 16.98 -7.56 -26.68
C LEU A 172 16.47 -6.11 -26.60
N LEU A 173 15.17 -5.92 -26.80
CA LEU A 173 14.52 -4.62 -26.78
C LEU A 173 14.70 -3.92 -25.42
N THR A 174 14.58 -4.66 -24.32
CA THR A 174 14.74 -4.13 -22.97
C THR A 174 16.14 -3.57 -22.72
N ASP A 175 17.18 -4.20 -23.28
CA ASP A 175 18.57 -3.74 -23.12
C ASP A 175 18.83 -2.46 -23.92
N GLU A 176 18.33 -2.36 -25.15
CA GLU A 176 18.47 -1.15 -25.96
C GLU A 176 17.75 0.04 -25.33
N ILE A 177 16.53 -0.15 -24.83
CA ILE A 177 15.78 0.91 -24.13
C ILE A 177 16.50 1.32 -22.84
N ARG A 178 17.00 0.34 -22.06
CA ARG A 178 17.70 0.63 -20.80
C ARG A 178 18.97 1.45 -21.02
N LEU A 179 19.71 1.21 -22.11
CA LEU A 179 20.88 2.02 -22.46
C LEU A 179 20.51 3.48 -22.72
N ILE A 180 19.43 3.72 -23.48
CA ILE A 180 18.93 5.08 -23.77
C ILE A 180 18.49 5.78 -22.48
N LEU A 181 17.70 5.10 -21.65
CA LEU A 181 17.25 5.66 -20.38
C LEU A 181 18.42 5.89 -19.41
N GLN A 182 19.41 5.01 -19.38
CA GLN A 182 20.59 5.21 -18.53
C GLN A 182 21.34 6.48 -18.93
N ASP A 183 21.51 6.75 -20.22
CA ASP A 183 22.11 8.01 -20.70
C ASP A 183 21.26 9.23 -20.30
N PHE A 184 19.93 9.14 -20.45
CA PHE A 184 19.01 10.19 -19.99
C PHE A 184 19.18 10.48 -18.49
N PHE A 185 19.14 9.45 -17.64
CA PHE A 185 19.28 9.61 -16.20
C PHE A 185 20.68 10.11 -15.81
N ASP A 186 21.73 9.67 -16.51
CA ASP A 186 23.10 10.15 -16.30
C ASP A 186 23.26 11.63 -16.69
N LYS A 187 22.45 12.17 -17.59
CA LYS A 187 22.41 13.61 -17.93
C LYS A 187 21.51 14.42 -17.01
N MET A 188 20.48 13.80 -16.44
CA MET A 188 19.54 14.45 -15.52
C MET A 188 20.24 14.98 -14.27
N LYS A 189 20.11 16.29 -14.03
CA LYS A 189 20.60 16.98 -12.84
C LYS A 189 19.42 17.32 -11.94
N VAL A 190 19.49 16.88 -10.69
CA VAL A 190 18.52 17.19 -9.64
C VAL A 190 19.21 17.99 -8.56
N SER A 191 18.59 19.10 -8.14
CA SER A 191 19.10 19.92 -7.04
C SER A 191 17.97 20.40 -6.15
N SER A 192 18.25 20.57 -4.87
CA SER A 192 17.29 21.08 -3.88
C SER A 192 17.77 22.40 -3.30
N SER A 193 16.85 23.36 -3.09
CA SER A 193 17.21 24.66 -2.50
C SER A 193 17.69 24.56 -1.05
N ASN A 194 17.21 23.57 -0.29
CA ASN A 194 17.62 23.24 1.06
C ASN A 194 17.36 21.73 1.29
N MET A 195 18.06 21.14 2.26
CA MET A 195 17.89 19.74 2.67
C MET A 195 17.19 19.61 4.04
N ILE A 196 16.67 20.70 4.59
CA ILE A 196 16.00 20.71 5.89
C ILE A 196 14.50 20.91 5.69
N LEU A 197 13.70 19.98 6.23
CA LEU A 197 12.26 20.11 6.34
C LEU A 197 11.93 20.56 7.77
N GLN A 198 11.87 21.87 7.97
CA GLN A 198 11.65 22.46 9.28
C GLN A 198 10.15 22.66 9.55
N GLY A 199 9.71 22.41 10.79
CA GLY A 199 8.35 22.75 11.21
C GLY A 199 7.89 21.98 12.43
N LYS A 200 6.57 21.91 12.61
CA LYS A 200 5.93 21.12 13.66
C LYS A 200 5.22 19.92 13.07
N THR A 201 5.20 18.82 13.80
CA THR A 201 4.45 17.62 13.42
C THR A 201 2.97 17.94 13.19
N GLY A 202 2.38 17.37 12.13
CA GLY A 202 1.00 17.59 11.71
C GLY A 202 0.79 18.87 10.88
N GLN A 203 1.79 19.75 10.78
CA GLN A 203 1.73 20.99 10.01
C GLN A 203 2.52 20.89 8.70
N PRO A 204 2.23 21.75 7.70
CA PRO A 204 3.08 21.91 6.54
C PRO A 204 4.51 22.32 6.92
N VAL A 205 5.46 21.98 6.05
CA VAL A 205 6.86 22.42 6.19
C VAL A 205 6.94 23.95 6.13
N VAL A 206 7.65 24.54 7.08
CA VAL A 206 7.99 25.97 7.09
C VAL A 206 9.08 26.19 6.04
N GLU A 207 8.84 27.12 5.10
CA GLU A 207 9.74 27.38 3.96
C GLU A 207 10.07 26.10 3.17
N PRO A 208 9.06 25.50 2.50
CA PRO A 208 9.23 24.22 1.81
C PRO A 208 10.38 24.32 0.79
N PRO A 209 11.32 23.35 0.78
CA PRO A 209 12.36 23.35 -0.24
C PRO A 209 11.77 23.21 -1.64
N ILE A 210 12.56 23.53 -2.65
CA ILE A 210 12.18 23.37 -4.04
C ILE A 210 13.21 22.43 -4.66
N ILE A 211 12.74 21.29 -5.16
CA ILE A 211 13.54 20.41 -6.02
C ILE A 211 13.43 20.96 -7.44
N THR A 212 14.55 21.00 -8.14
CA THR A 212 14.62 21.42 -9.54
C THR A 212 15.35 20.39 -10.38
N VAL A 213 14.85 20.16 -11.60
CA VAL A 213 15.27 19.06 -12.47
C VAL A 213 15.52 19.56 -13.88
N PHE A 214 16.74 19.35 -14.38
CA PHE A 214 17.18 19.84 -15.69
C PHE A 214 18.04 18.83 -16.43
N ILE A 215 18.04 18.91 -17.76
CA ILE A 215 19.09 18.38 -18.64
C ILE A 215 19.58 19.53 -19.50
N ASP A 216 20.90 19.77 -19.50
CA ASP A 216 21.54 20.81 -20.32
C ASP A 216 20.82 22.17 -20.27
N SER A 217 20.48 22.60 -19.05
CA SER A 217 19.74 23.84 -18.75
C SER A 217 18.29 23.91 -19.24
N THR A 218 17.77 22.82 -19.80
CA THR A 218 16.36 22.67 -20.16
C THR A 218 15.59 22.07 -18.98
N PRO A 219 14.52 22.73 -18.47
CA PRO A 219 13.71 22.19 -17.38
C PRO A 219 13.00 20.92 -17.84
N LEU A 220 12.95 19.91 -16.97
CA LEU A 220 12.22 18.68 -17.22
C LEU A 220 10.89 18.69 -16.50
N SER A 221 9.80 18.85 -17.26
CA SER A 221 8.44 18.79 -16.73
C SER A 221 7.90 17.36 -16.67
N ASN A 222 6.92 17.14 -15.79
CA ASN A 222 6.21 15.87 -15.60
C ASN A 222 7.08 14.68 -15.12
N ILE A 223 8.24 14.94 -14.52
CA ILE A 223 9.06 13.92 -13.86
C ILE A 223 8.49 13.72 -12.45
N ALA A 224 8.00 12.51 -12.16
CA ALA A 224 7.47 12.18 -10.86
C ALA A 224 8.59 11.89 -9.85
N PHE A 225 8.46 12.42 -8.64
CA PHE A 225 9.27 12.08 -7.49
C PHE A 225 8.39 11.65 -6.34
N THR A 226 8.86 10.67 -5.58
CA THR A 226 8.18 10.18 -4.39
C THR A 226 9.11 10.32 -3.20
N GLY A 227 8.57 10.90 -2.13
CA GLY A 227 9.24 11.01 -0.85
C GLY A 227 8.89 9.87 0.08
N LEU A 228 9.90 9.20 0.60
CA LEU A 228 9.84 8.00 1.42
C LEU A 228 10.49 8.26 2.78
N LEU A 229 9.82 7.81 3.83
CA LEU A 229 10.45 7.64 5.14
C LEU A 229 11.45 6.48 5.11
N GLN A 230 12.31 6.41 6.13
CA GLN A 230 13.29 5.33 6.27
C GLN A 230 12.68 3.92 6.30
N ASN A 231 11.42 3.79 6.72
CA ASN A 231 10.67 2.54 6.71
C ASN A 231 10.01 2.22 5.36
N GLY A 232 10.27 3.02 4.31
CA GLY A 232 9.69 2.87 2.97
C GLY A 232 8.28 3.44 2.81
N LYS A 233 7.68 4.02 3.85
CA LYS A 233 6.33 4.63 3.73
C LYS A 233 6.40 5.90 2.86
N PRO A 234 5.60 5.98 1.78
CA PRO A 234 5.50 7.22 1.01
C PRO A 234 4.75 8.30 1.78
N LEU A 235 5.26 9.53 1.72
CA LEU A 235 4.62 10.73 2.32
C LEU A 235 4.07 11.69 1.27
N PHE A 236 4.72 11.78 0.11
CA PHE A 236 4.21 12.56 -1.01
C PHE A 236 4.63 11.91 -2.33
N THR A 237 3.90 12.24 -3.38
CA THR A 237 4.31 11.99 -4.75
C THR A 237 3.86 13.18 -5.57
N GLU A 238 4.81 13.85 -6.22
CA GLU A 238 4.55 15.05 -7.01
C GLU A 238 5.31 14.97 -8.32
N ARG A 239 4.86 15.76 -9.31
CA ARG A 239 5.48 15.85 -10.64
C ARG A 239 6.07 17.24 -10.82
N THR A 240 7.20 17.32 -11.50
CA THR A 240 7.79 18.61 -11.86
C THR A 240 6.83 19.42 -12.74
N ASP A 241 6.73 20.72 -12.45
CA ASP A 241 5.98 21.69 -13.27
C ASP A 241 6.69 22.02 -14.60
N ALA A 242 6.18 23.01 -15.35
CA ALA A 242 6.75 23.43 -16.62
C ALA A 242 8.18 23.98 -16.48
N GLU A 243 8.51 24.53 -15.32
CA GLU A 243 9.82 25.06 -14.95
C GLU A 243 10.74 23.99 -14.35
N GLY A 244 10.32 22.72 -14.31
CA GLY A 244 11.10 21.60 -13.81
C GLY A 244 11.17 21.54 -12.29
N LYS A 245 10.21 22.12 -11.57
CA LYS A 245 10.24 22.30 -10.12
C LYS A 245 9.18 21.47 -9.39
N ILE A 246 9.50 21.07 -8.16
CA ILE A 246 8.58 20.46 -7.19
C ILE A 246 8.71 21.24 -5.88
N ALA A 247 7.58 21.69 -5.34
CA ALA A 247 7.52 22.34 -4.04
C ALA A 247 6.81 21.44 -3.01
N PHE A 248 7.34 21.36 -1.80
CA PHE A 248 6.72 20.60 -0.68
C PHE A 248 5.57 21.36 0.01
N ALA A 249 4.94 22.33 -0.65
CA ALA A 249 4.11 23.35 0.00
C ALA A 249 2.91 22.80 0.80
N ASN A 250 2.47 21.56 0.52
CA ASN A 250 1.37 20.91 1.22
C ASN A 250 1.77 19.62 1.94
N THR A 251 3.06 19.27 1.96
CA THR A 251 3.53 18.06 2.66
C THR A 251 3.52 18.32 4.17
N LYS A 252 2.64 17.61 4.89
CA LYS A 252 2.60 17.66 6.35
C LYS A 252 3.78 16.89 6.95
N ILE A 253 4.39 17.43 7.99
CA ILE A 253 5.45 16.75 8.75
C ILE A 253 4.82 15.58 9.53
N PRO A 254 5.26 14.33 9.32
CA PRO A 254 4.73 13.17 10.03
C PRO A 254 5.19 13.13 11.49
N PHE A 255 4.59 12.23 12.28
CA PHE A 255 5.03 11.89 13.63
C PHE A 255 6.35 11.10 13.63
N VAL A 256 7.45 11.82 13.46
CA VAL A 256 8.82 11.27 13.47
C VAL A 256 9.72 12.04 14.43
N GLN A 257 10.89 11.49 14.72
CA GLN A 257 11.86 12.15 15.59
C GLN A 257 12.54 13.30 14.86
N ASN A 258 12.97 14.30 15.63
CA ASN A 258 13.88 15.32 15.09
C ASN A 258 15.16 14.66 14.59
N GLY A 259 15.57 14.97 13.36
CA GLY A 259 16.72 14.36 12.69
C GLY A 259 16.39 13.12 11.84
N THR A 260 15.12 12.68 11.78
CA THR A 260 14.73 11.58 10.87
C THR A 260 15.01 11.94 9.42
N LEU A 261 15.64 11.02 8.69
CA LEU A 261 15.93 11.19 7.26
C LEU A 261 14.69 10.94 6.42
N PHE A 262 14.62 11.66 5.31
CA PHE A 262 13.56 11.59 4.34
C PHE A 262 14.14 11.56 2.93
N TYR A 263 13.84 10.49 2.20
CA TYR A 263 14.45 10.20 0.89
C TYR A 263 13.49 10.59 -0.21
N VAL A 264 13.94 11.34 -1.21
CA VAL A 264 13.14 11.70 -2.37
C VAL A 264 13.84 11.18 -3.62
N SER A 265 13.17 10.30 -4.36
CA SER A 265 13.71 9.63 -5.54
C SER A 265 12.79 9.85 -6.73
N PRO A 266 13.31 9.87 -7.97
CA PRO A 266 12.48 9.70 -9.16
C PRO A 266 11.62 8.44 -9.04
N ASP A 267 10.35 8.53 -9.43
CA ASP A 267 9.38 7.43 -9.46
C ASP A 267 8.87 7.19 -10.89
N PRO A 268 9.62 6.45 -11.72
CA PRO A 268 9.17 6.07 -13.05
C PRO A 268 7.87 5.24 -13.05
N GLY A 269 7.53 4.58 -11.94
CA GLY A 269 6.26 3.86 -11.78
C GLY A 269 5.02 4.73 -12.06
N LYS A 270 5.11 6.04 -11.83
CA LYS A 270 4.00 6.95 -12.11
C LYS A 270 3.76 7.20 -13.59
N ILE A 271 4.71 6.92 -14.47
CA ILE A 271 4.48 7.00 -15.93
C ILE A 271 3.57 5.87 -16.41
N ILE A 272 3.60 4.72 -15.75
CA ILE A 272 2.78 3.53 -16.04
C ILE A 272 1.58 3.40 -15.08
N ASN A 273 1.27 4.45 -14.33
CA ASN A 273 0.17 4.51 -13.36
C ASN A 273 0.25 3.42 -12.27
N ALA A 274 1.45 3.02 -11.85
CA ALA A 274 1.62 2.09 -10.76
C ALA A 274 1.10 2.69 -9.43
N PRO A 275 0.35 1.92 -8.62
CA PRO A 275 -0.21 2.42 -7.36
C PRO A 275 0.87 2.70 -6.30
N GLY A 276 1.93 1.89 -6.27
CA GLY A 276 3.07 2.05 -5.37
C GLY A 276 4.20 2.90 -5.96
N PHE A 277 5.25 3.08 -5.16
CA PHE A 277 6.54 3.61 -5.64
C PHE A 277 7.29 2.52 -6.41
N ILE A 278 7.74 2.82 -7.62
CA ILE A 278 8.64 1.93 -8.37
C ILE A 278 9.89 2.72 -8.74
N SER A 279 10.99 2.42 -8.05
CA SER A 279 12.28 3.10 -8.25
C SER A 279 12.89 2.83 -9.63
N ALA A 280 13.77 3.71 -10.08
CA ALA A 280 14.56 3.50 -11.31
C ALA A 280 15.34 2.17 -11.30
N LYS A 281 15.83 1.73 -10.13
CA LYS A 281 16.55 0.44 -9.98
C LYS A 281 15.69 -0.75 -10.38
N GLN A 282 14.38 -0.71 -10.17
CA GLN A 282 13.47 -1.80 -10.53
C GLN A 282 13.28 -1.94 -12.04
N PHE A 283 13.61 -0.90 -12.81
CA PHE A 283 13.77 -0.93 -14.26
C PHE A 283 15.20 -1.32 -14.72
N GLY A 284 16.10 -1.60 -13.78
CA GLY A 284 17.52 -1.84 -14.04
C GLY A 284 18.33 -0.56 -14.30
N ILE A 285 17.80 0.62 -13.98
CA ILE A 285 18.47 1.91 -14.20
C ILE A 285 19.19 2.31 -12.91
N LEU A 286 20.45 2.73 -13.03
CA LEU A 286 21.29 3.15 -11.92
C LEU A 286 21.31 4.67 -11.79
N LEU A 287 20.97 5.17 -10.61
CA LEU A 287 21.05 6.60 -10.29
C LEU A 287 22.46 6.93 -9.76
N ARG A 288 23.33 7.45 -10.63
CA ARG A 288 24.78 7.60 -10.35
C ARG A 288 25.20 9.01 -9.91
N LYS A 289 24.36 10.03 -10.09
CA LYS A 289 24.74 11.45 -9.95
C LYS A 289 23.79 12.20 -9.01
N SER A 290 23.49 11.58 -7.87
CA SER A 290 22.65 12.19 -6.82
C SER A 290 21.28 12.64 -7.32
N GLN A 291 20.67 11.87 -8.24
CA GLN A 291 19.28 12.11 -8.63
C GLN A 291 18.33 11.92 -7.44
N ASP A 292 18.72 11.07 -6.49
CA ASP A 292 18.10 10.97 -5.17
C ASP A 292 18.51 12.14 -4.28
N GLN A 293 17.53 12.69 -3.55
CA GLN A 293 17.71 13.81 -2.65
C GLN A 293 17.38 13.37 -1.22
N ASN A 294 18.24 13.74 -0.27
CA ASN A 294 18.09 13.39 1.14
C ASN A 294 17.77 14.64 1.94
N PHE A 295 16.66 14.60 2.65
CA PHE A 295 16.23 15.67 3.55
C PHE A 295 16.27 15.19 5.00
N ILE A 296 16.33 16.15 5.92
CA ILE A 296 16.30 15.91 7.36
C ILE A 296 15.12 16.69 7.95
N PHE A 297 14.27 16.00 8.70
CA PHE A 297 13.21 16.68 9.46
C PHE A 297 13.80 17.40 10.66
N LYS A 298 13.64 18.73 10.70
CA LYS A 298 13.97 19.57 11.86
C LYS A 298 12.68 19.93 12.59
N ILE A 299 12.33 19.13 13.59
CA ILE A 299 11.02 19.14 14.23
C ILE A 299 11.08 19.89 15.54
N SER A 300 10.26 20.94 15.64
CA SER A 300 9.88 21.54 16.90
C SER A 300 8.71 20.76 17.49
N ARG A 301 8.86 20.19 18.70
CA ARG A 301 7.81 19.38 19.34
C ARG A 301 6.54 20.21 19.52
N PRO A 302 5.37 19.74 19.07
CA PRO A 302 4.11 20.44 19.33
C PRO A 302 3.81 20.47 20.84
N LEU A 303 3.36 21.61 21.34
CA LEU A 303 2.91 21.76 22.72
C LEU A 303 1.44 21.36 22.86
N TYR A 304 1.11 20.47 23.80
CA TYR A 304 -0.27 20.07 24.06
C TYR A 304 -0.72 20.37 25.49
N SER A 305 -2.03 20.62 25.64
CA SER A 305 -2.73 20.49 26.92
C SER A 305 -3.69 19.32 26.86
N LEU A 306 -3.73 18.52 27.92
CA LEU A 306 -4.54 17.32 28.02
C LEU A 306 -5.60 17.48 29.11
N ASP A 307 -6.86 17.36 28.72
CA ASP A 307 -8.00 17.18 29.61
C ASP A 307 -8.42 15.70 29.56
N PHE A 308 -8.10 14.95 30.62
CA PHE A 308 -8.36 13.51 30.69
C PHE A 308 -9.32 13.19 31.82
N LYS A 309 -10.34 12.38 31.51
CA LYS A 309 -11.31 11.90 32.50
C LYS A 309 -11.70 10.46 32.19
N ALA A 310 -11.59 9.59 33.18
CA ALA A 310 -12.11 8.23 33.12
C ALA A 310 -13.14 8.04 34.23
N THR A 311 -14.35 7.62 33.88
CA THR A 311 -15.45 7.41 34.82
C THR A 311 -16.07 6.03 34.62
N SER A 312 -16.40 5.36 35.72
CA SER A 312 -17.22 4.16 35.66
C SER A 312 -18.68 4.57 35.78
N VAL A 313 -19.53 4.07 34.89
CA VAL A 313 -20.98 4.26 34.93
C VAL A 313 -21.67 3.06 35.62
N SER A 314 -20.90 2.02 35.94
CA SER A 314 -21.34 0.79 36.61
C SER A 314 -20.47 0.51 37.86
N ASP A 315 -20.79 -0.53 38.62
CA ASP A 315 -20.02 -0.99 39.80
C ASP A 315 -18.68 -1.68 39.43
N ILE A 316 -17.99 -1.18 38.40
CA ILE A 316 -16.64 -1.63 38.02
C ILE A 316 -15.61 -0.67 38.62
N THR A 317 -14.58 -1.25 39.23
CA THR A 317 -13.38 -0.50 39.60
C THR A 317 -12.50 -0.32 38.38
N ILE A 318 -12.27 0.93 37.97
CA ILE A 318 -11.33 1.24 36.89
C ILE A 318 -9.90 1.03 37.43
N PRO A 319 -9.05 0.26 36.73
CA PRO A 319 -7.66 0.10 37.12
C PRO A 319 -6.94 1.45 37.23
N PRO A 320 -6.08 1.67 38.24
CA PRO A 320 -5.36 2.94 38.42
C PRO A 320 -4.59 3.40 37.18
N ASP A 321 -4.02 2.45 36.44
CA ASP A 321 -3.26 2.74 35.22
C ASP A 321 -4.13 3.27 34.07
N PHE A 322 -5.42 2.90 34.03
CA PHE A 322 -6.39 3.42 33.07
C PHE A 322 -7.05 4.71 33.57
N ALA A 323 -7.22 4.85 34.88
CA ALA A 323 -7.80 6.05 35.50
C ALA A 323 -6.84 7.25 35.49
N ASN A 324 -5.53 7.03 35.32
CA ASN A 324 -4.51 8.08 35.37
C ASN A 324 -4.08 8.51 33.96
N ALA A 325 -4.05 9.81 33.67
CA ALA A 325 -3.62 10.35 32.38
C ALA A 325 -2.16 9.99 31.98
N SER A 326 -1.34 9.47 32.91
CA SER A 326 0.08 9.18 32.70
C SER A 326 0.36 8.27 31.50
N TYR A 327 -0.47 7.27 31.24
CA TYR A 327 -0.26 6.38 30.08
C TYR A 327 -0.51 7.08 28.74
N ILE A 328 -1.43 8.07 28.69
CA ILE A 328 -1.65 8.92 27.51
C ILE A 328 -0.50 9.91 27.37
N LYS A 329 -0.05 10.53 28.47
CA LYS A 329 1.10 11.46 28.46
C LYS A 329 2.37 10.78 27.94
N ASN A 330 2.68 9.57 28.43
CA ASN A 330 3.81 8.78 27.94
C ASN A 330 3.66 8.45 26.44
N TYR A 331 2.45 8.06 26.00
CA TYR A 331 2.20 7.80 24.58
C TYR A 331 2.41 9.05 23.70
N LEU A 332 1.87 10.20 24.10
CA LEU A 332 2.02 11.47 23.38
C LEU A 332 3.48 11.92 23.32
N ARG A 333 4.26 11.68 24.38
CA ARG A 333 5.71 11.97 24.43
C ARG A 333 6.52 11.02 23.55
N ASP A 334 6.34 9.72 23.74
CA ASP A 334 7.26 8.70 23.21
C ASP A 334 6.89 8.26 21.78
N THR A 335 5.61 8.33 21.42
CA THR A 335 5.10 7.90 20.10
C THR A 335 4.66 9.06 19.22
N CYS A 336 4.06 10.10 19.80
CA CYS A 336 3.65 11.30 19.06
C CYS A 336 4.68 12.43 19.13
N TYR A 337 5.82 12.25 19.84
CA TYR A 337 6.91 13.23 19.94
C TYR A 337 6.45 14.64 20.36
N MET A 338 5.40 14.72 21.17
CA MET A 338 4.83 15.96 21.66
C MET A 338 5.38 16.34 23.03
N GLN A 339 5.17 17.58 23.43
CA GLN A 339 5.55 18.07 24.76
C GLN A 339 4.34 18.65 25.48
N GLU A 340 4.14 18.27 26.74
CA GLU A 340 3.10 18.87 27.57
C GLU A 340 3.44 20.34 27.81
N LYS A 341 2.45 21.22 27.67
CA LYS A 341 2.61 22.64 27.94
C LYS A 341 3.03 22.84 29.40
N THR A 342 4.19 23.49 29.58
CA THR A 342 4.65 23.99 30.87
C THR A 342 4.80 25.51 30.79
N GLY A 343 4.14 26.25 31.69
CA GLY A 343 4.20 27.73 31.72
C GLY A 343 3.17 28.42 30.83
N THR A 344 3.50 29.61 30.33
CA THR A 344 2.54 30.53 29.67
C THR A 344 2.43 30.37 28.16
N THR A 345 3.37 29.68 27.50
CA THR A 345 3.37 29.47 26.05
C THR A 345 2.04 28.84 25.59
N PRO A 346 1.37 29.35 24.54
CA PRO A 346 0.12 28.78 24.07
C PRO A 346 0.31 27.34 23.62
N SER A 347 -0.70 26.50 23.86
CA SER A 347 -0.70 25.12 23.35
C SER A 347 -0.91 25.15 21.83
N ASP A 348 -0.20 24.31 21.12
CA ASP A 348 -0.48 24.03 19.71
C ASP A 348 -1.75 23.20 19.56
N LEU A 349 -2.00 22.29 20.52
CA LEU A 349 -3.11 21.34 20.53
C LEU A 349 -3.81 21.29 21.90
N ILE A 350 -5.13 21.29 21.90
CA ILE A 350 -5.95 20.92 23.07
C ILE A 350 -6.53 19.54 22.81
N ILE A 351 -6.18 18.58 23.65
CA ILE A 351 -6.66 17.19 23.58
C ILE A 351 -7.59 16.95 24.77
N SER A 352 -8.83 16.55 24.50
CA SER A 352 -9.79 16.10 25.51
C SER A 352 -10.10 14.63 25.27
N LEU A 353 -9.93 13.81 26.31
CA LEU A 353 -10.12 12.36 26.30
C LEU A 353 -11.02 11.98 27.47
N HIS A 354 -12.30 11.73 27.19
CA HIS A 354 -13.28 11.36 28.21
C HIS A 354 -13.76 9.94 27.97
N SER A 355 -13.34 9.03 28.85
CA SER A 355 -13.68 7.60 28.80
C SER A 355 -14.76 7.25 29.83
N GLN A 356 -15.75 6.48 29.38
CA GLN A 356 -16.80 5.90 30.19
C GLN A 356 -16.73 4.37 30.10
N VAL A 357 -16.72 3.72 31.25
CA VAL A 357 -16.68 2.25 31.36
C VAL A 357 -18.05 1.75 31.81
N PHE A 358 -18.57 0.75 31.11
CA PHE A 358 -19.87 0.16 31.36
C PHE A 358 -19.74 -1.35 31.56
N LYS A 359 -20.57 -1.87 32.46
CA LYS A 359 -20.89 -3.29 32.61
C LYS A 359 -22.35 -3.49 32.26
N TYR A 360 -22.65 -4.45 31.39
CA TYR A 360 -24.02 -4.88 31.14
C TYR A 360 -24.11 -6.38 31.25
N ASP A 361 -25.05 -6.87 32.03
CA ASP A 361 -25.34 -8.28 32.16
C ASP A 361 -26.53 -8.63 31.26
N TYR A 362 -26.36 -9.61 30.37
CA TYR A 362 -27.39 -10.10 29.45
C TYR A 362 -27.97 -11.40 29.99
N ASP A 363 -29.14 -11.33 30.61
CA ASP A 363 -29.78 -12.49 31.23
C ASP A 363 -30.18 -13.58 30.21
N GLU A 364 -30.59 -13.18 29.01
CA GLU A 364 -31.06 -14.10 27.97
C GLU A 364 -29.94 -14.96 27.36
N THR A 365 -28.69 -14.47 27.37
CA THR A 365 -27.54 -15.17 26.78
C THR A 365 -26.53 -15.66 27.81
N GLU A 366 -26.79 -15.48 29.10
CA GLU A 366 -25.86 -15.76 30.20
C GLU A 366 -24.47 -15.11 30.00
N GLU A 367 -24.44 -13.93 29.40
CA GLU A 367 -23.22 -13.17 29.10
C GLU A 367 -23.12 -11.90 29.95
N THR A 368 -21.90 -11.47 30.19
CA THR A 368 -21.57 -10.14 30.73
C THR A 368 -20.73 -9.40 29.69
N SER A 369 -21.16 -8.19 29.34
CA SER A 369 -20.44 -7.28 28.45
C SER A 369 -19.70 -6.21 29.23
N LEU A 370 -18.45 -5.99 28.81
CA LEU A 370 -17.66 -4.83 29.19
C LEU A 370 -17.54 -3.92 27.98
N LYS A 371 -17.89 -2.65 28.18
CA LYS A 371 -17.79 -1.61 27.14
C LYS A 371 -16.98 -0.42 27.64
N VAL A 372 -16.05 0.06 26.82
CA VAL A 372 -15.40 1.36 26.97
C VAL A 372 -15.87 2.25 25.83
N SER A 373 -16.50 3.38 26.16
CA SER A 373 -16.79 4.45 25.21
C SER A 373 -15.88 5.64 25.51
N CYS A 374 -15.09 6.07 24.54
CA CYS A 374 -14.14 7.17 24.70
C CYS A 374 -14.42 8.26 23.67
N GLN A 375 -14.75 9.46 24.15
CA GLN A 375 -14.84 10.65 23.33
C GLN A 375 -13.47 11.32 23.26
N ILE A 376 -12.94 11.43 22.05
CA ILE A 376 -11.68 12.10 21.73
C ILE A 376 -12.02 13.41 21.02
N THR A 377 -11.56 14.53 21.55
CA THR A 377 -11.66 15.84 20.89
C THR A 377 -10.26 16.44 20.79
N VAL A 378 -9.85 16.84 19.59
CA VAL A 378 -8.56 17.47 19.35
C VAL A 378 -8.78 18.79 18.63
N LYS A 379 -8.33 19.89 19.23
CA LYS A 379 -8.33 21.24 18.66
C LYS A 379 -6.91 21.66 18.30
N GLY A 380 -6.62 21.84 17.01
CA GLY A 380 -5.36 22.38 16.51
C GLY A 380 -5.45 23.89 16.43
N LEU A 381 -4.91 24.56 17.45
CA LEU A 381 -4.93 26.03 17.57
C LEU A 381 -3.88 26.71 16.68
N SER A 382 -2.82 25.97 16.37
CA SER A 382 -1.67 26.43 15.59
C SER A 382 -1.78 26.12 14.08
N ILE A 383 -2.87 25.48 13.66
CA ILE A 383 -3.20 25.21 12.26
C ILE A 383 -3.94 26.43 11.71
N ASP A 384 -3.70 26.79 10.45
CA ASP A 384 -4.42 27.87 9.77
C ASP A 384 -5.29 27.31 8.62
N PRO A 385 -6.63 27.46 8.69
CA PRO A 385 -7.40 27.95 9.84
C PRO A 385 -7.39 26.95 11.00
N PRO A 386 -7.64 27.38 12.25
CA PRO A 386 -7.75 26.47 13.39
C PRO A 386 -8.84 25.43 13.15
N ARG A 387 -8.55 24.18 13.50
CA ARG A 387 -9.44 23.03 13.25
C ARG A 387 -9.74 22.27 14.52
N SER A 388 -10.92 21.67 14.57
CA SER A 388 -11.34 20.76 15.64
C SER A 388 -11.84 19.47 15.01
N LYS A 389 -11.38 18.34 15.54
CA LYS A 389 -11.93 17.03 15.22
C LYS A 389 -12.42 16.34 16.49
N GLN A 390 -13.50 15.60 16.33
CA GLN A 390 -14.10 14.80 17.38
C GLN A 390 -14.35 13.40 16.84
N GLU A 391 -14.04 12.41 17.67
CA GLU A 391 -14.22 11.00 17.37
C GLU A 391 -14.72 10.30 18.63
N ILE A 392 -15.64 9.35 18.49
CA ILE A 392 -16.11 8.49 19.58
C ILE A 392 -15.70 7.07 19.23
N ILE A 393 -14.97 6.44 20.15
CA ILE A 393 -14.51 5.06 20.01
C ILE A 393 -15.24 4.21 21.02
N GLU A 394 -15.80 3.10 20.54
CA GLU A 394 -16.42 2.10 21.39
C GLU A 394 -15.68 0.78 21.25
N TYR A 395 -15.30 0.20 22.39
CA TYR A 395 -14.73 -1.12 22.47
C TYR A 395 -15.58 -1.97 23.40
N GLU A 396 -16.14 -3.05 22.88
CA GLU A 396 -17.01 -3.96 23.62
C GLU A 396 -16.51 -5.39 23.51
N LYS A 397 -16.46 -6.10 24.64
CA LYS A 397 -16.24 -7.55 24.69
C LYS A 397 -17.26 -8.21 25.59
N ARG A 398 -17.72 -9.39 25.17
CA ARG A 398 -18.65 -10.23 25.91
C ARG A 398 -17.91 -11.44 26.48
N TYR A 399 -18.28 -11.82 27.69
CA TYR A 399 -17.73 -12.93 28.45
C TYR A 399 -18.89 -13.76 28.98
N GLU A 400 -18.69 -15.07 29.12
CA GLU A 400 -19.66 -15.92 29.82
C GLU A 400 -19.74 -15.51 31.30
N ARG A 401 -20.95 -15.41 31.85
CA ARG A 401 -21.21 -14.84 33.19
C ARG A 401 -20.51 -15.58 34.34
N ASN A 402 -20.17 -16.85 34.14
CA ASN A 402 -19.52 -17.70 35.14
C ASN A 402 -17.98 -17.80 34.99
N MET A 403 -17.38 -17.01 34.09
CA MET A 403 -15.92 -16.95 33.91
C MET A 403 -15.33 -15.70 34.55
N ASP A 404 -14.14 -15.83 35.14
CA ASP A 404 -13.37 -14.68 35.60
C ASP A 404 -13.00 -13.78 34.43
N ILE A 405 -13.48 -12.53 34.46
CA ILE A 405 -13.23 -11.58 33.38
C ILE A 405 -11.78 -11.06 33.48
N PRO A 406 -10.96 -11.18 32.42
CA PRO A 406 -9.58 -10.69 32.42
C PRO A 406 -9.55 -9.16 32.22
N TYR A 407 -9.95 -8.39 33.25
CA TYR A 407 -10.04 -6.93 33.20
C TYR A 407 -8.76 -6.27 32.69
N GLY A 408 -7.58 -6.73 33.12
CA GLY A 408 -6.30 -6.18 32.68
C GLY A 408 -6.10 -6.27 31.16
N LEU A 409 -6.43 -7.42 30.56
CA LEU A 409 -6.33 -7.61 29.10
C LEU A 409 -7.35 -6.72 28.38
N PHE A 410 -8.59 -6.67 28.88
CA PHE A 410 -9.65 -5.84 28.30
C PHE A 410 -9.24 -4.36 28.25
N PHE A 411 -8.78 -3.80 29.37
CA PHE A 411 -8.35 -2.40 29.43
C PHE A 411 -7.08 -2.14 28.61
N TRP A 412 -6.19 -3.12 28.48
CA TRP A 412 -5.03 -3.01 27.59
C TRP A 412 -5.46 -2.90 26.12
N GLU A 413 -6.36 -3.75 25.65
CA GLU A 413 -6.88 -3.71 24.28
C GLU A 413 -7.68 -2.42 24.01
N ALA A 414 -8.53 -2.00 24.95
CA ALA A 414 -9.25 -0.73 24.87
C ALA A 414 -8.27 0.45 24.75
N ASN A 415 -7.19 0.44 25.53
CA ASN A 415 -6.13 1.45 25.46
C ASN A 415 -5.41 1.48 24.10
N VAL A 416 -5.15 0.32 23.49
CA VAL A 416 -4.57 0.26 22.14
C VAL A 416 -5.50 0.98 21.16
N LYS A 417 -6.81 0.70 21.21
CA LYS A 417 -7.80 1.35 20.34
C LYS A 417 -7.91 2.85 20.57
N ILE A 418 -7.90 3.30 21.82
CA ILE A 418 -7.91 4.74 22.15
C ILE A 418 -6.64 5.43 21.62
N ARG A 419 -5.47 4.81 21.74
CA ARG A 419 -4.19 5.37 21.25
C ARG A 419 -4.12 5.44 19.72
N GLU A 420 -4.58 4.40 19.04
CA GLU A 420 -4.68 4.35 17.57
C GLU A 420 -5.62 5.46 17.07
N ALA A 421 -6.81 5.56 17.67
CA ALA A 421 -7.78 6.59 17.34
C ALA A 421 -7.24 7.98 17.62
N LEU A 422 -6.68 8.24 18.81
CA LEU A 422 -6.08 9.54 19.15
C LEU A 422 -5.04 9.98 18.12
N LYS A 423 -4.12 9.08 17.75
CA LYS A 423 -3.11 9.39 16.74
C LYS A 423 -3.74 9.69 15.38
N SER A 424 -4.70 8.87 14.95
CA SER A 424 -5.47 9.10 13.71
C SER A 424 -6.20 10.45 13.75
N THR A 425 -6.88 10.79 14.84
CA THR A 425 -7.58 12.07 15.00
C THR A 425 -6.59 13.23 14.85
N ILE A 426 -5.41 13.15 15.48
CA ILE A 426 -4.37 14.20 15.38
C ILE A 426 -3.80 14.28 13.95
N GLU A 427 -3.47 13.15 13.31
CA GLU A 427 -2.94 13.12 11.92
C GLU A 427 -3.92 13.72 10.91
N ASN A 428 -5.23 13.55 11.18
CA ASN A 428 -6.29 13.97 10.28
C ASN A 428 -6.81 15.40 10.52
N LEU A 429 -6.32 16.14 11.52
CA LEU A 429 -6.59 17.59 11.65
C LEU A 429 -6.10 18.34 10.40
#